data_AF-A0A3D3BJV9-F1
#
_entry.id   AF-A0A3D3BJV9-F1
#
_cell.length_a   1.000
_cell.length_b   1.000
_cell.length_c   1.000
_cell.angle_alpha   90.00
_cell.angle_beta   90.00
_cell.angle_gamma   90.00
#
_symmetry.space_group_name_H-M   'P 1'
#
loop_
_entity.id
_entity.type
_entity.pdbx_description
1 polymer ?
#
loop_
_entity_poly.entity_id
_entity_poly.type
_entity_poly.pdbx_seq_one_letter_code
_entity_poly.pdbx_strand_id
1 'polypeptide(L)'
;MNFERRTSSFKTGLLVATGLAFLACSPAALAQATKSNLNGLKLSNDQPIQIESDALEIREQEKTALFSGNVKVVQGTTTLQSGNMTVHYRGEGTSVTNGNADIEKIDVTDKVFLSSGTQQATADKGTFNLDAQVFVLEGDRVVLSEGQNVFVGCKLTVQMNSGEAKLDSCGGRVQIQLDPKSQKKN
;
A
#
# COMPACT_ATOMS: atom_id res chain seq x y z
N MET A 1 10.26 -80.29 54.04
CA MET A 1 8.85 -80.27 53.58
C MET A 1 8.41 -78.81 53.60
N ASN A 2 8.32 -78.17 52.43
CA ASN A 2 7.06 -77.86 51.72
C ASN A 2 6.15 -76.94 52.57
N PHE A 3 5.63 -75.79 52.16
CA PHE A 3 5.32 -75.23 50.84
C PHE A 3 4.78 -73.78 51.05
N GLU A 4 5.16 -72.86 50.17
CA GLU A 4 4.43 -71.70 49.57
C GLU A 4 3.48 -70.78 50.40
N ARG A 5 3.74 -69.45 50.37
CA ARG A 5 3.18 -68.35 49.51
C ARG A 5 1.88 -67.70 50.02
N ARG A 6 1.85 -66.36 50.09
CA ARG A 6 0.96 -65.41 49.33
C ARG A 6 0.96 -64.00 49.97
N THR A 7 1.46 -62.95 49.27
CA THR A 7 0.73 -61.83 48.57
C THR A 7 -0.08 -60.89 49.48
N SER A 8 -0.18 -59.55 49.36
CA SER A 8 0.30 -58.53 48.39
C SER A 8 0.03 -57.09 48.94
N SER A 9 0.99 -56.19 48.71
CA SER A 9 0.94 -54.75 48.30
C SER A 9 -0.11 -53.74 48.83
N PHE A 10 0.42 -52.62 49.34
CA PHE A 10 -0.26 -51.37 49.76
C PHE A 10 -0.10 -50.23 48.74
N LYS A 11 -1.07 -49.30 48.74
CA LYS A 11 -1.29 -48.23 47.75
C LYS A 11 -0.57 -46.90 48.04
N THR A 12 -0.45 -46.16 46.95
CA THR A 12 0.14 -44.87 46.57
C THR A 12 -0.31 -43.60 47.32
N GLY A 13 0.56 -42.57 47.33
CA GLY A 13 0.19 -41.16 47.49
C GLY A 13 1.39 -40.22 47.48
N LEU A 14 1.60 -39.45 46.40
CA LEU A 14 2.69 -38.47 46.20
C LEU A 14 2.09 -37.06 46.03
N LEU A 15 2.58 -36.08 46.81
CA LEU A 15 2.36 -34.64 46.59
C LEU A 15 3.70 -33.92 46.82
N VAL A 16 4.17 -33.16 45.83
CA VAL A 16 5.35 -32.29 45.90
C VAL A 16 4.93 -30.89 45.48
N ALA A 17 5.22 -29.89 46.30
CA ALA A 17 5.09 -28.47 45.98
C ALA A 17 6.39 -27.74 46.36
N THR A 18 7.05 -27.12 45.38
CA THR A 18 8.12 -26.13 45.60
C THR A 18 8.01 -25.07 44.49
N GLY A 19 8.08 -23.80 44.88
CA GLY A 19 7.91 -22.64 43.99
C GLY A 19 9.23 -22.03 43.51
N LEU A 20 9.14 -21.15 42.51
CA LEU A 20 10.05 -20.02 42.24
C LEU A 20 9.52 -19.14 41.09
N ALA A 21 9.98 -17.89 41.06
CA ALA A 21 10.07 -16.96 39.92
C ALA A 21 8.99 -15.87 39.74
N PHE A 22 9.37 -14.66 40.14
CA PHE A 22 8.84 -13.36 39.75
C PHE A 22 9.48 -12.97 38.41
N LEU A 23 8.71 -12.78 37.33
CA LEU A 23 9.17 -12.18 36.08
C LEU A 23 8.01 -11.42 35.40
N ALA A 24 8.18 -10.11 35.34
CA ALA A 24 7.34 -9.18 34.60
C ALA A 24 7.44 -9.46 33.08
N CYS A 25 6.31 -9.47 32.38
CA CYS A 25 6.25 -9.07 30.98
C CYS A 25 4.78 -8.88 30.57
N SER A 26 4.36 -7.63 30.38
CA SER A 26 3.14 -7.32 29.63
C SER A 26 3.46 -7.49 28.14
N PRO A 27 2.83 -8.41 27.39
CA PRO A 27 2.94 -8.39 25.95
C PRO A 27 2.05 -7.25 25.44
N ALA A 28 2.69 -6.37 24.71
CA ALA A 28 2.14 -5.22 24.01
C ALA A 28 0.79 -5.52 23.34
N ALA A 29 -0.11 -4.54 23.42
CA ALA A 29 -1.25 -4.46 22.54
C ALA A 29 -0.77 -4.68 21.09
N LEU A 30 -1.28 -5.74 20.46
CA LEU A 30 -1.18 -5.97 19.03
C LEU A 30 -1.76 -4.74 18.34
N ALA A 31 -0.89 -3.85 17.87
CA ALA A 31 -1.23 -2.94 16.80
C ALA A 31 -1.51 -3.81 15.57
N GLN A 32 -2.75 -4.27 15.43
CA GLN A 32 -3.28 -4.78 14.17
C GLN A 32 -3.22 -3.62 13.18
N ALA A 33 -2.10 -3.53 12.47
CA ALA A 33 -2.04 -2.80 11.22
C ALA A 33 -3.08 -3.45 10.30
N THR A 34 -4.21 -2.78 10.15
CA THR A 34 -5.26 -3.16 9.20
C THR A 34 -4.68 -3.12 7.80
N LYS A 35 -4.27 -4.28 7.30
CA LYS A 35 -3.90 -4.46 5.89
C LYS A 35 -5.16 -4.34 5.06
N SER A 36 -5.35 -3.16 4.46
CA SER A 36 -6.40 -2.92 3.48
C SER A 36 -5.85 -3.30 2.10
N ASN A 37 -6.55 -4.20 1.41
CA ASN A 37 -6.15 -4.70 0.10
C ASN A 37 -6.71 -3.75 -0.96
N LEU A 38 -5.90 -2.77 -1.39
CA LEU A 38 -6.30 -1.74 -2.36
C LEU A 38 -6.08 -2.23 -3.78
N ASN A 39 -6.73 -3.35 -4.14
CA ASN A 39 -6.67 -3.91 -5.49
C ASN A 39 -7.13 -2.93 -6.58
N GLY A 40 -7.92 -1.90 -6.23
CA GLY A 40 -8.33 -0.85 -7.16
C GLY A 40 -7.17 0.05 -7.59
N LEU A 41 -6.18 0.30 -6.74
CA LEU A 41 -5.02 1.13 -7.08
C LEU A 41 -3.96 0.38 -7.88
N LYS A 42 -4.14 -0.94 -8.10
CA LYS A 42 -3.27 -1.72 -8.96
C LYS A 42 -3.50 -1.31 -10.40
N LEU A 43 -2.54 -0.60 -10.99
CA LEU A 43 -2.54 -0.35 -12.43
C LEU A 43 -2.45 -1.71 -13.14
N SER A 44 -3.54 -2.09 -13.82
CA SER A 44 -3.63 -3.34 -14.57
C SER A 44 -2.82 -3.22 -15.85
N ASN A 45 -1.75 -4.01 -16.00
CA ASN A 45 -0.81 -3.95 -17.13
C ASN A 45 -1.39 -4.39 -18.49
N ASP A 46 -2.65 -4.83 -18.56
CA ASP A 46 -3.26 -5.37 -19.78
C ASP A 46 -4.14 -4.36 -20.55
N GLN A 47 -4.26 -3.13 -20.06
CA GLN A 47 -5.07 -2.09 -20.69
C GLN A 47 -4.20 -0.96 -21.28
N PRO A 48 -4.60 -0.39 -22.43
CA PRO A 48 -3.88 0.74 -23.02
C PRO A 48 -3.75 1.91 -22.03
N ILE A 49 -2.58 2.54 -22.01
CA ILE A 49 -2.34 3.79 -21.28
C ILE A 49 -2.55 4.94 -22.25
N GLN A 50 -3.48 5.83 -21.91
CA GLN A 50 -3.72 7.08 -22.64
C GLN A 50 -3.25 8.26 -21.79
N ILE A 51 -2.47 9.16 -22.38
CA ILE A 51 -1.94 10.36 -21.72
C ILE A 51 -2.37 11.57 -22.55
N GLU A 52 -2.99 12.57 -21.91
CA GLU A 52 -3.39 13.85 -22.49
C GLU A 52 -2.76 14.98 -21.68
N SER A 53 -2.25 16.03 -22.35
CA SER A 53 -1.69 17.23 -21.73
C SER A 53 -1.71 18.41 -22.70
N ASP A 54 -1.50 19.63 -22.18
CA ASP A 54 -1.42 20.84 -23.01
C ASP A 54 -0.12 20.91 -23.80
N ALA A 55 0.99 20.46 -23.21
CA ALA A 55 2.29 20.38 -23.86
C ALA A 55 3.04 19.09 -23.52
N LEU A 56 3.91 18.68 -24.44
CA LEU A 56 4.85 17.58 -24.31
C LEU A 56 6.23 18.04 -24.79
N GLU A 57 7.23 17.94 -23.92
CA GLU A 57 8.64 18.17 -24.23
C GLU A 57 9.41 16.86 -24.03
N ILE A 58 10.16 16.43 -25.06
CA ILE A 58 11.01 15.25 -24.98
C ILE A 58 12.46 15.71 -24.86
N ARG A 59 13.14 15.27 -23.79
CA ARG A 59 14.55 15.56 -23.55
C ARG A 59 15.35 14.27 -23.64
N GLU A 60 15.83 13.98 -24.84
CA GLU A 60 16.58 12.75 -25.13
C GLU A 60 17.86 12.64 -24.31
N GLN A 61 18.58 13.75 -24.13
CA GLN A 61 19.82 13.81 -23.35
C GLN A 61 19.59 13.47 -21.88
N GLU A 62 18.44 13.87 -21.33
CA GLU A 62 18.03 13.61 -19.94
C GLU A 62 17.23 12.31 -19.80
N LYS A 63 16.84 11.70 -20.92
CA LYS A 63 15.97 10.51 -20.99
C LYS A 63 14.65 10.73 -20.27
N THR A 64 14.07 11.91 -20.48
CA THR A 64 12.81 12.32 -19.86
C THR A 64 11.80 12.81 -20.90
N ALA A 65 10.53 12.61 -20.60
CA ALA A 65 9.43 13.30 -21.27
C ALA A 65 8.61 14.07 -20.24
N LEU A 66 8.47 15.37 -20.46
CA LEU A 66 7.79 16.29 -19.59
C LEU A 66 6.45 16.66 -20.22
N PHE A 67 5.37 16.24 -19.57
CA PHE A 67 4.00 16.61 -19.87
C PHE A 67 3.61 17.72 -18.90
N SER A 68 3.08 18.83 -19.43
CA SER A 68 2.67 19.97 -18.62
C SER A 68 1.30 20.48 -19.06
N GLY A 69 0.55 20.99 -18.08
CA GLY A 69 -0.80 21.51 -18.26
C GLY A 69 -1.84 20.40 -18.35
N ASN A 70 -2.77 20.41 -17.39
CA ASN A 70 -3.97 19.55 -17.36
C ASN A 70 -3.70 18.07 -17.69
N VAL A 71 -2.60 17.52 -17.16
CA VAL A 71 -2.20 16.15 -17.46
C VAL A 71 -3.28 15.19 -16.98
N LYS A 72 -3.72 14.30 -17.87
CA LYS A 72 -4.68 13.24 -17.58
C LYS A 72 -4.17 11.93 -18.14
N VAL A 73 -4.05 10.93 -17.28
CA VAL A 73 -3.68 9.57 -17.63
C VAL A 73 -4.86 8.66 -17.38
N VAL A 74 -5.23 7.83 -18.35
CA VAL A 74 -6.33 6.86 -18.23
C VAL A 74 -5.80 5.47 -18.59
N GLN A 75 -6.04 4.50 -17.72
CA GLN A 75 -5.74 3.09 -17.97
C GLN A 75 -6.85 2.21 -17.38
N GLY A 76 -7.66 1.59 -18.25
CA GLY A 76 -8.82 0.82 -17.81
C GLY A 76 -9.79 1.69 -16.99
N THR A 77 -9.99 1.35 -15.71
CA THR A 77 -10.84 2.11 -14.77
C THR A 77 -10.08 3.15 -13.94
N THR A 78 -8.75 3.21 -14.09
CA THR A 78 -7.88 4.11 -13.33
C THR A 78 -7.69 5.39 -14.11
N THR A 79 -7.89 6.53 -13.45
CA THR A 79 -7.62 7.87 -13.98
C THR A 79 -6.71 8.61 -13.01
N LEU A 80 -5.59 9.13 -13.51
CA LEU A 80 -4.70 10.03 -12.79
C LEU A 80 -4.75 11.41 -13.45
N GLN A 81 -4.78 12.46 -12.63
CA GLN A 81 -4.72 13.85 -13.06
C GLN A 81 -3.66 14.60 -12.28
N SER A 82 -2.92 15.48 -12.95
CA SER A 82 -1.93 16.37 -12.33
C SER A 82 -1.65 17.59 -13.20
N GLY A 83 -1.03 18.62 -12.64
CA GLY A 83 -0.57 19.77 -13.42
C GLY A 83 0.64 19.44 -14.30
N ASN A 84 1.58 18.64 -13.77
CA ASN A 84 2.76 18.19 -14.51
C ASN A 84 3.01 16.70 -14.30
N MET A 85 3.61 16.06 -15.30
CA MET A 85 4.07 14.68 -15.26
C MET A 85 5.40 14.54 -15.98
N THR A 86 6.37 13.88 -15.36
CA THR A 86 7.68 13.56 -15.94
C THR A 86 7.83 12.05 -16.01
N VAL A 87 8.07 11.54 -17.21
CA VAL A 87 8.35 10.12 -17.45
C VAL A 87 9.85 9.96 -17.63
N HIS A 88 10.46 9.05 -16.86
CA HIS A 88 11.87 8.70 -16.94
C HIS A 88 12.02 7.36 -17.64
N TYR A 89 12.86 7.32 -18.68
CA TYR A 89 13.12 6.12 -19.48
C TYR A 89 14.42 5.43 -19.07
N ARG A 90 14.42 4.10 -19.17
CA ARG A 90 15.60 3.25 -19.11
C ARG A 90 16.15 3.07 -20.53
N GLY A 91 17.47 3.14 -20.68
CA GLY A 91 18.16 2.91 -21.95
C GLY A 91 18.20 4.14 -22.87
N GLU A 92 18.40 3.94 -24.17
CA GLU A 92 18.45 5.02 -25.18
C GLU A 92 17.16 5.12 -26.02
N GLY A 93 16.12 4.34 -25.66
CA GLY A 93 14.91 4.20 -26.44
C GLY A 93 13.82 5.21 -26.07
N THR A 94 13.52 6.15 -26.97
CA THR A 94 12.48 7.19 -26.86
C THR A 94 11.07 6.71 -27.26
N SER A 95 10.74 5.42 -27.11
CA SER A 95 9.55 4.86 -27.76
C SER A 95 8.37 4.72 -26.79
N VAL A 96 7.61 5.80 -26.63
CA VAL A 96 6.24 5.80 -26.05
C VAL A 96 5.26 5.03 -26.95
N THR A 97 5.67 4.67 -28.17
CA THR A 97 4.79 4.14 -29.23
C THR A 97 4.51 2.64 -29.17
N ASN A 98 5.26 1.86 -28.38
CA ASN A 98 5.16 0.39 -28.43
C ASN A 98 4.44 -0.25 -27.23
N GLY A 99 3.86 0.51 -26.30
CA GLY A 99 3.19 -0.05 -25.11
C GLY A 99 4.13 -0.74 -24.09
N ASN A 100 5.34 -1.08 -24.53
CA ASN A 100 6.49 -1.55 -23.77
C ASN A 100 7.55 -0.43 -23.71
N ALA A 101 7.13 0.78 -23.34
CA ALA A 101 8.11 1.80 -23.03
C ALA A 101 8.91 1.31 -21.80
N ASP A 102 10.24 1.25 -21.92
CA ASP A 102 11.17 0.98 -20.83
C ASP A 102 11.10 2.14 -19.83
N ILE A 103 9.97 2.32 -19.16
CA ILE A 103 9.74 3.40 -18.20
C ILE A 103 10.25 2.91 -16.85
N GLU A 104 11.23 3.63 -16.30
CA GLU A 104 11.76 3.37 -14.97
C GLU A 104 10.83 3.96 -13.90
N LYS A 105 10.47 5.23 -14.10
CA LYS A 105 9.79 6.03 -13.08
C LYS A 105 8.91 7.10 -13.72
N ILE A 106 7.77 7.39 -13.10
CA ILE A 106 6.89 8.50 -13.46
C ILE A 106 6.74 9.39 -12.23
N ASP A 107 7.04 10.66 -12.36
CA ASP A 107 6.82 11.66 -11.32
C ASP A 107 5.67 12.58 -11.74
N VAL A 108 4.69 12.79 -10.85
CA VAL A 108 3.54 13.66 -11.05
C VAL A 108 3.52 14.72 -9.96
N THR A 109 3.27 15.96 -10.34
CA THR A 109 3.31 17.11 -9.42
C THR A 109 2.20 18.10 -9.77
N ASP A 110 2.00 19.07 -8.86
CA ASP A 110 0.97 20.09 -8.96
C ASP A 110 -0.44 19.51 -8.91
N LYS A 111 -0.86 19.15 -7.69
CA LYS A 111 -2.19 18.60 -7.34
C LYS A 111 -2.50 17.30 -8.07
N VAL A 112 -2.00 16.21 -7.50
CA VAL A 112 -2.25 14.86 -7.98
C VAL A 112 -3.61 14.38 -7.48
N PHE A 113 -4.44 13.93 -8.40
CA PHE A 113 -5.69 13.22 -8.13
C PHE A 113 -5.68 11.88 -8.84
N LEU A 114 -5.90 10.80 -8.09
CA LEU A 114 -6.03 9.45 -8.61
C LEU A 114 -7.43 8.95 -8.29
N SER A 115 -8.09 8.32 -9.27
CA SER A 115 -9.39 7.67 -9.11
C SER A 115 -9.32 6.28 -9.73
N SER A 116 -9.72 5.27 -8.98
CA SER A 116 -9.91 3.90 -9.51
C SER A 116 -11.08 3.22 -8.83
N GLY A 117 -12.11 2.89 -9.62
CA GLY A 117 -13.34 2.31 -9.10
C GLY A 117 -13.98 3.21 -8.03
N THR A 118 -14.05 2.72 -6.79
CA THR A 118 -14.59 3.45 -5.63
C THR A 118 -13.52 4.17 -4.80
N GLN A 119 -12.25 4.04 -5.18
CA GLN A 119 -11.11 4.59 -4.45
C GLN A 119 -10.63 5.87 -5.12
N GLN A 120 -10.39 6.90 -4.33
CA GLN A 120 -9.84 8.17 -4.79
C GLN A 120 -8.72 8.59 -3.85
N ALA A 121 -7.63 9.15 -4.40
CA ALA A 121 -6.53 9.68 -3.62
C ALA A 121 -6.12 11.07 -4.12
N THR A 122 -5.87 12.00 -3.20
CA THR A 122 -5.31 13.32 -3.49
C THR A 122 -3.98 13.52 -2.77
N ALA A 123 -3.04 14.19 -3.45
CA ALA A 123 -1.74 14.57 -2.90
C ALA A 123 -1.13 15.75 -3.67
N ASP A 124 -0.04 16.31 -3.16
CA ASP A 124 0.66 17.41 -3.86
C ASP A 124 1.56 16.88 -4.97
N LYS A 125 2.20 15.73 -4.74
CA LYS A 125 3.06 15.01 -5.68
C LYS A 125 2.89 13.50 -5.54
N GLY A 126 3.33 12.78 -6.57
CA GLY A 126 3.35 11.34 -6.59
C GLY A 126 4.51 10.82 -7.41
N THR A 127 5.07 9.69 -7.00
CA THR A 127 6.13 9.00 -7.72
C THR A 127 5.69 7.57 -7.92
N PHE A 128 5.76 7.13 -9.17
CA PHE A 128 5.47 5.77 -9.56
C PHE A 128 6.74 5.12 -10.08
N ASN A 129 7.29 4.19 -9.30
CA ASN A 129 8.45 3.42 -9.70
C ASN A 129 7.97 2.07 -10.26
N LEU A 130 8.13 1.87 -11.56
CA LEU A 130 7.66 0.65 -12.22
C LEU A 130 8.57 -0.55 -11.90
N ASP A 131 9.84 -0.31 -11.60
CA ASP A 131 10.82 -1.36 -11.28
C ASP A 131 10.55 -1.98 -9.91
N ALA A 132 10.35 -1.11 -8.93
CA ALA A 132 9.99 -1.50 -7.58
C ALA A 132 8.49 -1.85 -7.47
N GLN A 133 7.69 -1.50 -8.49
CA GLN A 133 6.24 -1.66 -8.52
C GLN A 133 5.56 -0.96 -7.33
N VAL A 134 6.09 0.23 -6.98
CA VAL A 134 5.63 1.04 -5.84
C VAL A 134 5.10 2.38 -6.34
N PHE A 135 3.90 2.72 -5.89
CA PHE A 135 3.34 4.05 -6.04
C PHE A 135 3.37 4.78 -4.70
N VAL A 136 3.94 5.98 -4.69
CA VAL A 136 4.04 6.82 -3.49
C VAL A 136 3.37 8.15 -3.78
N LEU A 137 2.41 8.53 -2.95
CA LEU A 137 1.82 9.86 -2.92
C LEU A 137 2.32 10.60 -1.69
N GLU A 138 2.71 11.86 -1.84
CA GLU A 138 3.28 12.68 -0.78
C GLU A 138 2.77 14.11 -0.87
N GLY A 139 2.69 14.76 0.28
CA GLY A 139 2.32 16.17 0.38
C GLY A 139 2.10 16.60 1.82
N ASP A 140 1.70 17.86 1.99
CA ASP A 140 1.28 18.38 3.30
C ASP A 140 0.01 17.66 3.77
N ARG A 141 -0.84 17.25 2.83
CA ARG A 141 -2.07 16.50 3.10
C ARG A 141 -2.34 15.48 1.99
N VAL A 142 -2.20 14.21 2.33
CA VAL A 142 -2.61 13.09 1.48
C VAL A 142 -3.95 12.57 1.98
N VAL A 143 -4.95 12.55 1.10
CA VAL A 143 -6.29 12.03 1.41
C VAL A 143 -6.56 10.82 0.54
N LEU A 144 -6.87 9.69 1.16
CA LEU A 144 -7.40 8.51 0.49
C LEU A 144 -8.86 8.35 0.90
N SER A 145 -9.75 8.17 -0.05
CA SER A 145 -11.15 7.87 0.19
C SER A 145 -11.58 6.59 -0.51
N GLU A 146 -12.40 5.81 0.18
CA GLU A 146 -13.00 4.58 -0.36
C GLU A 146 -14.49 4.58 -0.02
N GLY A 147 -15.32 4.87 -1.02
CA GLY A 147 -16.74 5.12 -0.81
C GLY A 147 -16.96 6.32 0.11
N GLN A 148 -17.49 6.07 1.31
CA GLN A 148 -17.73 7.12 2.32
C GLN A 148 -16.64 7.15 3.42
N ASN A 149 -15.66 6.25 3.35
CA ASN A 149 -14.54 6.22 4.29
C ASN A 149 -13.42 7.15 3.81
N VAL A 150 -12.85 7.93 4.73
CA VAL A 150 -11.79 8.90 4.42
C VAL A 150 -10.62 8.70 5.38
N PHE A 151 -9.42 8.60 4.81
CA PHE A 151 -8.15 8.45 5.51
C PHE A 151 -7.26 9.63 5.16
N VAL A 152 -6.70 10.29 6.17
CA VAL A 152 -5.83 11.46 5.98
C VAL A 152 -4.47 11.23 6.63
N GLY A 153 -3.42 11.48 5.88
CA GLY A 153 -2.01 11.41 6.31
C GLY A 153 -1.15 12.38 5.50
N CYS A 154 0.15 12.09 5.43
CA CYS A 154 1.13 12.90 4.68
C CYS A 154 1.77 12.12 3.52
N LYS A 155 1.75 10.78 3.59
CA LYS A 155 2.39 9.89 2.63
C LYS A 155 1.62 8.61 2.53
N LEU A 156 1.18 8.26 1.33
CA LEU A 156 0.58 6.97 1.00
C LEU A 156 1.56 6.19 0.14
N THR A 157 1.89 4.98 0.55
CA THR A 157 2.70 4.04 -0.24
C THR A 157 1.84 2.85 -0.61
N VAL A 158 1.78 2.52 -1.90
CA VAL A 158 0.98 1.41 -2.45
C VAL A 158 1.92 0.46 -3.19
N GLN A 159 1.93 -0.79 -2.76
CA GLN A 159 2.65 -1.89 -3.40
C GLN A 159 1.73 -2.52 -4.45
N MET A 160 2.04 -2.39 -5.74
CA MET A 160 1.15 -2.88 -6.79
C MET A 160 1.10 -4.41 -6.90
N ASN A 161 2.18 -5.08 -6.54
CA ASN A 161 2.23 -6.54 -6.56
C ASN A 161 1.22 -7.15 -5.62
N SER A 162 1.25 -6.70 -4.36
CA SER A 162 0.40 -7.21 -3.29
C SER A 162 -0.92 -6.48 -3.14
N GLY A 163 -1.05 -5.25 -3.66
CA GLY A 163 -2.17 -4.35 -3.36
C GLY A 163 -2.09 -3.73 -1.96
N GLU A 164 -0.98 -3.90 -1.23
CA GLU A 164 -0.85 -3.39 0.13
C GLU A 164 -0.63 -1.88 0.12
N ALA A 165 -1.45 -1.15 0.89
CA ALA A 165 -1.33 0.28 1.04
C ALA A 165 -1.03 0.68 2.49
N LYS A 166 -0.10 1.61 2.65
CA LYS A 166 0.34 2.14 3.93
C LYS A 166 0.24 3.66 3.92
N LEU A 167 -0.51 4.21 4.87
CA LEU A 167 -0.64 5.64 5.08
C LEU A 167 0.15 6.06 6.33
N ASP A 168 1.19 6.87 6.15
CA ASP A 168 2.00 7.44 7.22
C ASP A 168 1.49 8.83 7.62
N SER A 169 1.69 9.21 8.88
CA SER A 169 1.26 10.51 9.44
C SER A 169 2.36 11.57 9.56
N CYS A 170 3.61 11.24 9.23
CA CYS A 170 4.79 12.14 9.29
C CYS A 170 4.90 12.94 10.61
N GLY A 171 4.67 12.28 11.74
CA GLY A 171 4.73 12.91 13.06
C GLY A 171 3.40 13.54 13.52
N GLY A 172 2.39 13.62 12.65
CA GLY A 172 1.01 13.93 13.00
C GLY A 172 0.20 12.69 13.42
N ARG A 173 -1.13 12.85 13.48
CA ARG A 173 -2.08 11.75 13.70
C ARG A 173 -2.73 11.36 12.39
N VAL A 174 -2.83 10.06 12.09
CA VAL A 174 -3.70 9.58 11.01
C VAL A 174 -5.15 9.83 11.43
N GLN A 175 -5.93 10.47 10.57
CA GLN A 175 -7.37 10.66 10.79
C GLN A 175 -8.13 9.67 9.93
N ILE A 176 -9.08 8.96 10.54
CA ILE A 176 -9.97 8.03 9.86
C ILE A 176 -11.40 8.46 10.17
N GLN A 177 -12.16 8.76 9.14
CA GLN A 177 -13.60 8.93 9.22
C GLN A 177 -14.25 7.71 8.55
N LEU A 178 -14.96 6.92 9.36
CA LEU A 178 -15.73 5.79 8.86
C LEU A 178 -17.19 6.19 8.78
N ASP A 179 -17.84 5.90 7.66
CA ASP A 179 -19.29 6.03 7.60
C ASP A 179 -19.94 4.79 8.25
N PRO A 180 -20.75 4.95 9.31
CA PRO A 180 -21.42 3.83 9.97
C PRO A 180 -22.32 2.99 9.05
N LYS A 181 -22.78 3.52 7.90
CA LYS A 181 -23.56 2.74 6.92
C LYS A 181 -22.71 1.86 6.00
N SER A 182 -21.38 2.05 5.99
CA SER A 182 -20.43 1.23 5.21
C SER A 182 -19.94 -0.03 5.94
N GLN A 183 -20.34 -0.22 7.20
CA GLN A 183 -20.27 -1.51 7.88
C GLN A 183 -21.22 -2.48 7.17
N LYS A 184 -20.69 -3.47 6.43
CA LYS A 184 -21.51 -4.58 5.94
C LYS A 184 -22.21 -5.21 7.15
N LYS A 185 -23.54 -5.11 7.17
CA LYS A 185 -24.39 -5.83 8.10
C LYS A 185 -24.23 -7.32 7.79
N ASN A 186 -23.44 -8.03 8.58
CA ASN A 186 -23.35 -9.49 8.53
C ASN A 186 -24.69 -10.11 8.94
#